data_AF-A0A9X2KF17-F1
#
_entry.id   AF-A0A9X2KF17-F1
#
_cell.length_a   1.000
_cell.length_b   1.000
_cell.length_c   1.000
_cell.angle_alpha   90.00
_cell.angle_beta   90.00
_cell.angle_gamma   90.00
#
_symmetry.space_group_name_H-M   'P 1'
#
loop_
_entity.id
_entity.type
_entity.pdbx_description
1 polymer ?
#
loop_
_entity_poly.entity_id
_entity_poly.type
_entity_poly.pdbx_seq_one_letter_code
_entity_poly.pdbx_strand_id
1 'polypeptide(L)'
;MTGTDPATPNAPGTTALLLPHFSPVPDGVITAGGRPLPLDSDMAALARLLTAETPLGDLPATPAGAERALADLVRSGLAIVLPPPVAANPGAGIDLILSPHVDDAALSLGGTLAHRRGDGRRRIVCNIFSDQSYQSGLRAPASILAELAKAEDRLAGRILGYESRDGGLAGAQDRHRLPLARALGWTRARVRAETKLCREIAGLAARILALASREPATSDARLFAPSGIGGHLDHLLVRLAVGDLLADGALAPETTQFYEDLPYAAANMPGPDAPAGFAPALRALGPPALAAKLSALRVFRTRLRGPQIALCARHAVLVAGENGAAERVFRHCGTGRHAATMDRHAALGSMAP
;
A
#
# COMPACT_ATOMS: atom_id res chain seq x y z
N MET A 1 -16.67 5.66 23.34
CA MET A 1 -17.30 6.56 22.35
C MET A 1 -17.36 5.82 21.03
N THR A 2 -18.56 5.78 20.45
CA THR A 2 -19.04 4.87 19.41
C THR A 2 -18.19 4.93 18.14
N GLY A 3 -17.47 3.85 17.84
CA GLY A 3 -16.76 3.66 16.58
C GLY A 3 -17.75 3.49 15.45
N THR A 4 -17.87 4.50 14.61
CA THR A 4 -18.58 4.41 13.33
C THR A 4 -17.80 3.50 12.40
N ASP A 5 -18.50 2.51 11.84
CA ASP A 5 -17.97 1.59 10.83
C ASP A 5 -17.58 2.39 9.57
N PRO A 6 -16.27 2.50 9.23
CA PRO A 6 -15.81 3.36 8.15
C PRO A 6 -16.22 2.89 6.75
N ALA A 7 -16.92 1.75 6.66
CA ALA A 7 -17.42 1.17 5.43
C ALA A 7 -18.96 1.13 5.32
N THR A 8 -19.71 1.78 6.23
CA THR A 8 -21.14 1.99 5.96
C THR A 8 -21.31 3.07 4.87
N PRO A 9 -22.08 2.80 3.80
CA PRO A 9 -22.29 3.75 2.69
C PRO A 9 -22.95 5.09 3.08
N ASN A 10 -23.27 5.29 4.36
CA ASN A 10 -23.98 6.47 4.88
C ASN A 10 -23.11 7.36 5.79
N ALA A 11 -21.79 7.15 5.85
CA ALA A 11 -20.91 8.04 6.61
C ALA A 11 -20.82 9.42 5.91
N PRO A 12 -21.06 10.54 6.61
CA PRO A 12 -20.95 11.88 6.02
C PRO A 12 -19.59 12.09 5.34
N GLY A 13 -19.60 12.58 4.10
CA GLY A 13 -18.39 12.86 3.32
C GLY A 13 -17.85 11.68 2.49
N THR A 14 -18.56 10.55 2.41
CA THR A 14 -18.23 9.48 1.44
C THR A 14 -18.48 9.94 0.00
N THR A 15 -17.61 9.52 -0.89
CA THR A 15 -17.70 9.80 -2.33
C THR A 15 -17.77 8.50 -3.13
N ALA A 16 -18.29 8.55 -4.35
CA ALA A 16 -18.18 7.48 -5.34
C ALA A 16 -17.37 7.93 -6.54
N LEU A 17 -16.73 6.98 -7.21
CA LEU A 17 -15.90 7.22 -8.37
C LEU A 17 -15.96 6.01 -9.31
N LEU A 18 -16.05 6.26 -10.62
CA LEU A 18 -15.81 5.26 -11.66
C LEU A 18 -14.32 4.95 -11.70
N LEU A 19 -13.95 3.67 -11.66
CA LEU A 19 -12.56 3.28 -11.64
C LEU A 19 -11.82 3.76 -12.91
N PRO A 20 -10.54 4.15 -12.80
CA PRO A 20 -9.79 4.77 -13.91
C PRO A 20 -9.60 3.84 -15.11
N HIS A 21 -9.90 2.55 -14.94
CA HIS A 21 -9.87 1.54 -15.99
C HIS A 21 -11.01 1.66 -17.01
N PHE A 22 -11.97 2.55 -16.78
CA PHE A 22 -13.17 2.69 -17.58
C PHE A 22 -13.43 4.13 -17.97
N SER A 23 -13.91 4.32 -19.18
CA SER A 23 -14.43 5.60 -19.67
C SER A 23 -15.90 5.42 -20.04
N PRO A 24 -16.81 6.28 -19.56
CA PRO A 24 -18.22 6.09 -19.83
C PRO A 24 -18.60 6.46 -21.27
N VAL A 25 -19.62 5.78 -21.78
CA VAL A 25 -20.25 6.00 -23.10
C VAL A 25 -21.79 5.97 -22.94
N PRO A 26 -22.59 6.33 -23.97
CA PRO A 26 -24.05 6.38 -23.83
C PRO A 26 -24.69 5.10 -23.29
N ASP A 27 -24.26 3.94 -23.78
CA ASP A 27 -24.86 2.63 -23.47
C ASP A 27 -23.98 1.75 -22.55
N GLY A 28 -23.00 2.34 -21.85
CA GLY A 28 -22.13 1.61 -20.94
C GLY A 28 -20.78 2.25 -20.68
N VAL A 29 -19.71 1.45 -20.68
CA VAL A 29 -18.33 1.91 -20.51
C VAL A 29 -17.39 1.27 -21.52
N ILE A 30 -16.27 1.92 -21.82
CA ILE A 30 -15.14 1.36 -22.57
C ILE A 30 -14.00 1.10 -21.58
N THR A 31 -13.45 -0.10 -21.60
CA THR A 31 -12.24 -0.43 -20.83
C THR A 31 -11.03 0.34 -21.35
N ALA A 32 -9.99 0.52 -20.53
CA ALA A 32 -8.73 1.12 -20.96
C ALA A 32 -8.05 0.38 -22.15
N GLY A 33 -8.42 -0.88 -22.40
CA GLY A 33 -8.01 -1.65 -23.58
C GLY A 33 -8.90 -1.47 -24.81
N GLY A 34 -9.84 -0.53 -24.79
CA GLY A 34 -10.75 -0.24 -25.91
C GLY A 34 -11.97 -1.16 -26.03
N ARG A 35 -12.11 -2.18 -25.17
CA ARG A 35 -13.27 -3.09 -25.21
C ARG A 35 -14.53 -2.40 -24.64
N PRO A 36 -15.66 -2.36 -25.37
CA PRO A 36 -16.93 -1.88 -24.82
C PRO A 36 -17.54 -2.90 -23.85
N LEU A 37 -18.20 -2.39 -22.82
CA LEU A 37 -18.98 -3.15 -21.83
C LEU A 37 -20.36 -2.50 -21.74
N PRO A 38 -21.41 -3.14 -22.28
CA PRO A 38 -22.76 -2.60 -22.20
C PRO A 38 -23.25 -2.64 -20.76
N LEU A 39 -23.98 -1.61 -20.36
CA LEU A 39 -24.64 -1.50 -19.06
C LEU A 39 -26.12 -1.23 -19.28
N ASP A 40 -26.95 -1.50 -18.27
CA ASP A 40 -28.32 -0.99 -18.31
C ASP A 40 -28.34 0.56 -18.26
N SER A 41 -29.50 1.14 -18.56
CA SER A 41 -29.66 2.59 -18.66
C SER A 41 -29.31 3.34 -17.37
N ASP A 42 -29.63 2.75 -16.22
CA ASP A 42 -29.42 3.37 -14.91
C ASP A 42 -27.92 3.36 -14.57
N MET A 43 -27.25 2.22 -14.76
CA MET A 43 -25.81 2.07 -14.57
C MET A 43 -25.01 2.95 -15.54
N ALA A 44 -25.41 3.04 -16.82
CA ALA A 44 -24.74 3.87 -17.82
C ALA A 44 -24.89 5.37 -17.49
N ALA A 45 -26.09 5.80 -17.07
CA ALA A 45 -26.32 7.18 -16.63
C ALA A 45 -25.47 7.52 -15.40
N LEU A 46 -25.43 6.64 -14.41
CA LEU A 46 -24.65 6.87 -13.19
C LEU A 46 -23.14 6.84 -13.47
N ALA A 47 -22.64 5.94 -14.32
CA ALA A 47 -21.22 5.90 -14.70
C ALA A 47 -20.72 7.21 -15.32
N ARG A 48 -21.57 7.94 -16.06
CA ARG A 48 -21.24 9.27 -16.61
C ARG A 48 -21.08 10.33 -15.52
N LEU A 49 -21.88 10.26 -14.45
CA LEU A 49 -21.77 11.17 -13.32
C LEU A 49 -20.51 10.92 -12.50
N LEU A 50 -20.10 9.66 -12.37
CA LEU A 50 -18.97 9.24 -11.54
C LEU A 50 -17.59 9.38 -12.22
N THR A 51 -17.46 10.23 -13.26
CA THR A 51 -16.15 10.49 -13.91
C THR A 51 -15.17 11.26 -13.03
N ALA A 52 -15.68 11.90 -11.97
CA ALA A 52 -14.93 12.52 -10.89
C ALA A 52 -15.45 12.02 -9.53
N GLU A 53 -14.66 12.20 -8.47
CA GLU A 53 -15.12 11.87 -7.11
C GLU A 53 -16.37 12.69 -6.79
N THR A 54 -17.50 12.00 -6.65
CA THR A 54 -18.81 12.61 -6.46
C THR A 54 -19.32 12.29 -5.06
N PRO A 55 -19.65 13.28 -4.22
CA PRO A 55 -20.28 13.02 -2.92
C PRO A 55 -21.57 12.20 -3.09
N LEU A 56 -21.78 11.20 -2.23
CA LEU A 56 -22.98 10.37 -2.34
C LEU A 56 -24.27 11.17 -2.17
N GLY A 57 -24.23 12.27 -1.40
CA GLY A 57 -25.36 13.19 -1.23
C GLY A 57 -25.68 14.07 -2.44
N ASP A 58 -24.75 14.17 -3.40
CA ASP A 58 -24.92 14.94 -4.64
C ASP A 58 -25.46 14.06 -5.79
N LEU A 59 -25.56 12.74 -5.57
CA LEU A 59 -26.19 11.85 -6.53
C LEU A 59 -27.68 12.18 -6.63
N PRO A 60 -28.30 12.03 -7.84
CA PRO A 60 -29.70 12.37 -8.05
C PRO A 60 -30.59 11.75 -6.97
N ALA A 61 -31.44 12.58 -6.35
CA ALA A 61 -32.35 12.18 -5.29
C ALA A 61 -33.08 10.91 -5.70
N THR A 62 -32.79 9.82 -5.00
CA THR A 62 -33.05 8.43 -5.37
C THR A 62 -34.48 8.19 -5.84
N PRO A 63 -34.72 7.81 -7.11
CA PRO A 63 -35.52 6.62 -7.35
C PRO A 63 -34.71 5.41 -6.84
N ALA A 64 -35.37 4.33 -6.46
CA ALA A 64 -34.72 3.04 -6.12
C ALA A 64 -33.70 2.55 -7.17
N GLY A 65 -33.67 3.15 -8.37
CA GLY A 65 -32.69 2.89 -9.42
C GLY A 65 -31.26 3.39 -9.14
N ALA A 66 -31.06 4.56 -8.51
CA ALA A 66 -29.72 5.14 -8.37
C ALA A 66 -28.85 4.38 -7.34
N GLU A 67 -29.40 4.05 -6.18
CA GLU A 67 -28.72 3.22 -5.17
C GLU A 67 -28.43 1.82 -5.70
N ARG A 68 -29.42 1.21 -6.38
CA ARG A 68 -29.26 -0.10 -7.02
C ARG A 68 -28.15 -0.06 -8.07
N ALA A 69 -28.16 0.94 -8.97
CA ALA A 69 -27.15 1.11 -9.99
C ALA A 69 -25.75 1.32 -9.40
N LEU A 70 -25.62 2.11 -8.33
CA LEU A 70 -24.33 2.27 -7.64
C LEU A 70 -23.85 0.93 -7.06
N ALA A 71 -24.73 0.23 -6.35
CA ALA A 71 -24.41 -1.07 -5.77
C ALA A 71 -24.00 -2.09 -6.84
N ASP A 72 -24.67 -2.10 -7.99
CA ASP A 72 -24.36 -2.98 -9.11
C ASP A 72 -23.07 -2.59 -9.83
N LEU A 73 -22.77 -1.29 -9.98
CA LEU A 73 -21.48 -0.80 -10.50
C LEU A 73 -20.33 -1.21 -9.58
N VAL A 74 -20.50 -1.07 -8.25
CA VAL A 74 -19.49 -1.46 -7.26
C VAL A 74 -19.31 -2.99 -7.24
N ARG A 75 -20.41 -3.76 -7.23
CA ARG A 75 -20.38 -5.22 -7.27
C ARG A 75 -19.71 -5.76 -8.53
N SER A 76 -19.94 -5.09 -9.66
CA SER A 76 -19.31 -5.41 -10.95
C SER A 76 -17.85 -4.95 -11.04
N GLY A 77 -17.35 -4.23 -10.02
CA GLY A 77 -16.00 -3.67 -10.03
C GLY A 77 -15.82 -2.62 -11.13
N LEU A 78 -16.83 -1.80 -11.39
CA LEU A 78 -16.73 -0.67 -12.32
C LEU A 78 -16.54 0.64 -11.57
N ALA A 79 -17.16 0.76 -10.40
CA ALA A 79 -17.03 1.90 -9.50
C ALA A 79 -16.52 1.49 -8.12
N ILE A 80 -16.18 2.48 -7.31
CA ILE A 80 -15.78 2.32 -5.92
C ILE A 80 -16.42 3.41 -5.06
N VAL A 81 -16.76 3.05 -3.82
CA VAL A 81 -17.13 4.01 -2.78
C VAL A 81 -15.89 4.27 -1.92
N LEU A 82 -15.59 5.53 -1.71
CA LEU A 82 -14.40 6.00 -1.01
C LEU A 82 -14.78 6.56 0.36
N PRO A 83 -13.96 6.27 1.40
CA PRO A 83 -14.17 6.85 2.72
C PRO A 83 -13.95 8.37 2.68
N PRO A 84 -14.44 9.14 3.67
CA PRO A 84 -14.20 10.58 3.73
C PRO A 84 -12.72 10.94 3.71
N PRO A 85 -12.29 12.06 3.10
CA PRO A 85 -10.89 12.49 3.13
C PRO A 85 -10.36 12.57 4.57
N VAL A 86 -9.10 12.20 4.78
CA VAL A 86 -8.43 12.42 6.07
C VAL A 86 -7.67 13.73 5.97
N ALA A 87 -7.99 14.68 6.84
CA ALA A 87 -7.12 15.83 7.04
C ALA A 87 -5.87 15.39 7.82
N ALA A 88 -4.69 15.70 7.29
CA ALA A 88 -3.47 15.62 8.10
C ALA A 88 -3.51 16.70 9.18
N ASN A 89 -3.06 16.38 10.39
CA ASN A 89 -2.91 17.37 11.44
C ASN A 89 -1.44 17.86 11.46
N PRO A 90 -1.18 19.14 11.12
CA PRO A 90 0.17 19.70 11.20
C PRO A 90 0.72 19.54 12.63
N GLY A 91 1.77 18.71 12.78
CA GLY A 91 2.43 18.44 14.06
C GLY A 91 2.26 17.03 14.62
N ALA A 92 1.39 16.18 14.06
CA ALA A 92 1.22 14.79 14.52
C ALA A 92 2.38 13.85 14.15
N GLY A 93 3.35 14.32 13.37
CA GLY A 93 4.48 13.53 12.86
C GLY A 93 4.21 12.88 11.51
N ILE A 94 5.24 12.18 11.00
CA ILE A 94 5.28 11.66 9.63
C ILE A 94 5.62 10.18 9.64
N ASP A 95 4.96 9.42 8.77
CA ASP A 95 5.35 8.07 8.40
C ASP A 95 5.79 8.10 6.93
N LEU A 96 7.08 7.84 6.68
CA LEU A 96 7.65 7.68 5.34
C LEU A 96 7.78 6.18 5.03
N ILE A 97 6.99 5.70 4.09
CA ILE A 97 6.98 4.31 3.64
C ILE A 97 7.72 4.23 2.32
N LEU A 98 8.82 3.50 2.29
CA LEU A 98 9.58 3.18 1.09
C LEU A 98 8.97 1.93 0.46
N SER A 99 8.24 2.12 -0.64
CA SER A 99 7.65 1.04 -1.44
C SER A 99 8.56 0.78 -2.63
N PRO A 100 9.12 -0.42 -2.82
CA PRO A 100 9.92 -0.71 -4.01
C PRO A 100 9.13 -0.47 -5.30
N HIS A 101 7.93 -1.01 -5.40
CA HIS A 101 7.03 -0.88 -6.54
C HIS A 101 5.68 -0.30 -6.14
N VAL A 102 4.87 -0.04 -7.17
CA VAL A 102 3.52 0.54 -7.06
C VAL A 102 2.53 -0.55 -6.66
N ASP A 103 2.47 -0.87 -5.36
CA ASP A 103 1.51 -1.78 -4.69
C ASP A 103 2.08 -2.34 -3.38
N ASP A 104 3.40 -2.50 -3.28
CA ASP A 104 4.07 -3.21 -2.16
C ASP A 104 3.68 -2.68 -0.77
N ALA A 105 3.61 -1.36 -0.61
CA ALA A 105 3.17 -0.75 0.64
C ALA A 105 1.72 -1.12 0.99
N ALA A 106 0.81 -1.12 0.01
CA ALA A 106 -0.58 -1.51 0.25
C ALA A 106 -0.70 -3.02 0.52
N LEU A 107 0.08 -3.85 -0.18
CA LEU A 107 0.16 -5.30 0.04
C LEU A 107 0.65 -5.64 1.45
N SER A 108 1.71 -4.98 1.88
CA SER A 108 2.45 -5.35 3.09
C SER A 108 1.97 -4.62 4.34
N LEU A 109 1.48 -3.39 4.21
CA LEU A 109 1.11 -2.49 5.31
C LEU A 109 -0.31 -1.90 5.19
N GLY A 110 -1.10 -2.27 4.17
CA GLY A 110 -2.39 -1.63 3.91
C GLY A 110 -3.36 -1.68 5.10
N GLY A 111 -3.38 -2.78 5.86
CA GLY A 111 -4.20 -2.90 7.05
C GLY A 111 -3.72 -1.96 8.15
N THR A 112 -2.41 -1.89 8.38
CA THR A 112 -1.78 -0.98 9.34
C THR A 112 -2.07 0.48 9.00
N LEU A 113 -1.99 0.85 7.72
CA LEU A 113 -2.28 2.19 7.24
C LEU A 113 -3.76 2.54 7.48
N ALA A 114 -4.67 1.63 7.10
CA ALA A 114 -6.11 1.80 7.32
C ALA A 114 -6.49 1.86 8.81
N HIS A 115 -5.88 1.04 9.66
CA HIS A 115 -6.17 1.03 11.10
C HIS A 115 -5.79 2.35 11.77
N ARG A 116 -4.71 2.99 11.30
CA ARG A 116 -4.23 4.27 11.86
C ARG A 116 -4.75 5.48 11.09
N ARG A 117 -5.66 5.26 10.15
CA ARG A 117 -6.32 6.31 9.38
C ARG A 117 -7.00 7.29 10.35
N GLY A 118 -6.60 8.55 10.31
CA GLY A 118 -7.16 9.60 11.17
C GLY A 118 -6.44 9.84 12.49
N ASP A 119 -5.30 9.18 12.77
CA ASP A 119 -4.43 9.52 13.92
C ASP A 119 -3.69 10.86 13.76
N GLY A 120 -4.03 11.65 12.74
CA GLY A 120 -3.43 12.94 12.40
C GLY A 120 -2.09 12.84 11.69
N ARG A 121 -1.37 11.71 11.76
CA ARG A 121 -0.05 11.57 11.13
C ARG A 121 -0.15 11.64 9.62
N ARG A 122 0.79 12.36 9.02
CA ARG A 122 0.93 12.37 7.57
C ARG A 122 1.66 11.11 7.12
N ARG A 123 1.07 10.38 6.18
CA ARG A 123 1.63 9.13 5.63
C ARG A 123 2.02 9.34 4.20
N ILE A 124 3.27 9.07 3.88
CA ILE A 124 3.82 9.26 2.54
C ILE A 124 4.33 7.91 2.08
N VAL A 125 3.74 7.37 1.02
CA VAL A 125 4.24 6.19 0.33
C VAL A 125 5.05 6.67 -0.86
N CYS A 126 6.37 6.44 -0.82
CA CYS A 126 7.26 6.72 -1.94
C CYS A 126 7.55 5.44 -2.70
N ASN A 127 7.01 5.35 -3.92
CA ASN A 127 7.24 4.24 -4.84
C ASN A 127 8.60 4.45 -5.53
N ILE A 128 9.64 3.82 -5.02
CA ILE A 128 11.03 4.05 -5.42
C ILE A 128 11.24 3.73 -6.89
N PHE A 129 10.80 2.55 -7.32
CA PHE A 129 10.91 2.06 -8.70
C PHE A 129 9.54 2.02 -9.38
N SER A 130 8.95 3.19 -9.52
CA SER A 130 7.61 3.41 -10.07
C SER A 130 7.51 3.37 -11.60
N ASP A 131 8.64 3.51 -12.31
CA ASP A 131 8.68 3.36 -13.77
C ASP A 131 8.90 1.88 -14.12
N GLN A 132 7.86 1.22 -14.64
CA GLN A 132 7.91 -0.20 -14.95
C GLN A 132 7.18 -0.49 -16.25
N SER A 133 7.91 -1.04 -17.21
CA SER A 133 7.36 -1.45 -18.51
C SER A 133 6.54 -2.74 -18.42
N TYR A 134 6.82 -3.58 -17.43
CA TYR A 134 6.13 -4.85 -17.22
C TYR A 134 4.88 -4.65 -16.36
N GLN A 135 3.71 -4.74 -17.01
CA GLN A 135 2.44 -4.87 -16.31
C GLN A 135 1.65 -6.01 -16.95
N SER A 136 1.38 -7.06 -16.18
CA SER A 136 0.63 -8.25 -16.64
C SER A 136 -0.88 -8.09 -16.45
N GLY A 137 -1.28 -6.91 -15.95
CA GLY A 137 -2.57 -6.61 -15.38
C GLY A 137 -3.73 -6.43 -16.35
N LEU A 138 -3.48 -5.79 -17.47
CA LEU A 138 -4.52 -5.42 -18.42
C LEU A 138 -3.94 -5.46 -19.83
N ARG A 139 -4.79 -5.76 -20.81
CA ARG A 139 -4.43 -5.63 -22.22
C ARG A 139 -4.63 -4.16 -22.63
N ALA A 140 -3.60 -3.37 -22.46
CA ALA A 140 -3.56 -1.96 -22.85
C ALA A 140 -2.12 -1.55 -23.26
N PRO A 141 -1.93 -0.47 -24.01
CA PRO A 141 -0.61 0.09 -24.28
C PRO A 141 0.18 0.41 -22.99
N ALA A 142 1.51 0.27 -23.05
CA ALA A 142 2.40 0.49 -21.90
C ALA A 142 2.27 1.89 -21.27
N SER A 143 2.03 2.93 -22.07
CA SER A 143 1.81 4.30 -21.58
C SER A 143 0.52 4.43 -20.76
N ILE A 144 -0.57 3.79 -21.21
CA ILE A 144 -1.85 3.77 -20.49
C ILE A 144 -1.69 2.99 -19.18
N LEU A 145 -1.01 1.85 -19.25
CA LEU A 145 -0.67 1.00 -18.12
C LEU A 145 0.12 1.76 -17.03
N ALA A 146 1.14 2.54 -17.40
CA ALA A 146 1.90 3.37 -16.47
C ALA A 146 1.02 4.42 -15.75
N GLU A 147 0.17 5.13 -16.49
CA GLU A 147 -0.72 6.13 -15.90
C GLU A 147 -1.83 5.51 -15.04
N LEU A 148 -2.34 4.34 -15.45
CA LEU A 148 -3.28 3.57 -14.62
C LEU A 148 -2.64 3.16 -13.30
N ALA A 149 -1.41 2.62 -13.29
CA ALA A 149 -0.75 2.23 -12.05
C ALA A 149 -0.61 3.42 -11.07
N LYS A 150 -0.29 4.61 -11.57
CA LYS A 150 -0.25 5.83 -10.74
C LYS A 150 -1.64 6.22 -10.22
N ALA A 151 -2.68 6.12 -11.06
CA ALA A 151 -4.05 6.40 -10.65
C ALA A 151 -4.57 5.38 -9.61
N GLU A 152 -4.23 4.10 -9.78
CA GLU A 152 -4.53 3.03 -8.85
C GLU A 152 -3.91 3.30 -7.47
N ASP A 153 -2.65 3.71 -7.43
CA ASP A 153 -1.96 4.00 -6.17
C ASP A 153 -2.51 5.25 -5.46
N ARG A 154 -2.87 6.31 -6.20
CA ARG A 154 -3.56 7.47 -5.61
C ARG A 154 -4.90 7.06 -4.99
N LEU A 155 -5.64 6.19 -5.67
CA LEU A 155 -6.93 5.70 -5.20
C LEU A 155 -6.78 4.76 -3.99
N ALA A 156 -5.75 3.89 -3.98
CA ALA A 156 -5.39 3.11 -2.80
C ALA A 156 -4.98 4.02 -1.63
N GLY A 157 -4.23 5.09 -1.89
CA GLY A 157 -3.90 6.12 -0.91
C GLY A 157 -5.13 6.82 -0.33
N ARG A 158 -6.14 7.08 -1.18
CA ARG A 158 -7.42 7.67 -0.76
C ARG A 158 -8.20 6.77 0.21
N ILE A 159 -8.15 5.46 -0.01
CA ILE A 159 -8.76 4.42 0.85
C ILE A 159 -7.97 4.29 2.15
N LEU A 160 -6.65 4.09 2.04
CA LEU A 160 -5.76 3.72 3.16
C LEU A 160 -5.25 4.91 3.97
N GLY A 161 -5.44 6.14 3.48
CA GLY A 161 -5.05 7.37 4.16
C GLY A 161 -3.56 7.74 3.99
N TYR A 162 -2.99 7.50 2.80
CA TYR A 162 -1.63 7.95 2.47
C TYR A 162 -1.57 8.83 1.23
N GLU A 163 -0.52 9.64 1.16
CA GLU A 163 -0.11 10.40 -0.02
C GLU A 163 0.90 9.59 -0.83
N SER A 164 0.63 9.42 -2.12
CA SER A 164 1.54 8.74 -3.04
C SER A 164 2.62 9.70 -3.56
N ARG A 165 3.84 9.22 -3.67
CA ARG A 165 4.96 9.91 -4.33
C ARG A 165 5.66 9.01 -5.33
N ASP A 166 5.88 9.58 -6.51
CA ASP A 166 6.59 8.97 -7.61
C ASP A 166 8.11 9.08 -7.39
N GLY A 167 8.81 7.95 -7.27
CA GLY A 167 10.28 7.90 -7.15
C GLY A 167 11.00 7.98 -8.50
N GLY A 168 10.30 7.66 -9.58
CA GLY A 168 10.73 7.81 -10.98
C GLY A 168 11.87 6.90 -11.43
N LEU A 169 12.33 5.96 -10.60
CA LEU A 169 13.36 5.01 -11.03
C LEU A 169 12.69 3.88 -11.83
N ALA A 170 13.34 3.49 -12.94
CA ALA A 170 12.94 2.30 -13.68
C ALA A 170 13.10 1.05 -12.79
N GLY A 171 12.27 0.02 -12.93
CA GLY A 171 12.41 -1.26 -12.20
C GLY A 171 13.63 -2.09 -12.63
N ALA A 172 14.03 -3.07 -11.83
CA ALA A 172 15.22 -3.90 -12.09
C ALA A 172 15.18 -4.59 -13.47
N GLN A 173 14.00 -5.03 -13.90
CA GLN A 173 13.78 -5.64 -15.20
C GLN A 173 14.18 -4.70 -16.34
N ASP A 174 13.85 -3.42 -16.22
CA ASP A 174 14.14 -2.40 -17.23
C ASP A 174 15.60 -1.89 -17.10
N ARG A 175 16.05 -1.55 -15.88
CA ARG A 175 17.41 -1.04 -15.62
C ARG A 175 18.51 -2.04 -16.00
N HIS A 176 18.24 -3.32 -15.83
CA HIS A 176 19.21 -4.39 -16.04
C HIS A 176 18.84 -5.34 -17.19
N ARG A 177 17.74 -5.07 -17.91
CA ARG A 177 17.22 -5.93 -18.99
C ARG A 177 17.04 -7.39 -18.52
N LEU A 178 16.57 -7.55 -17.29
CA LEU A 178 16.38 -8.86 -16.68
C LEU A 178 14.99 -9.41 -17.03
N PRO A 179 14.90 -10.69 -17.45
CA PRO A 179 13.62 -11.40 -17.43
C PRO A 179 13.00 -11.38 -16.03
N LEU A 180 11.68 -11.36 -15.92
CA LEU A 180 10.96 -11.31 -14.63
C LEU A 180 11.47 -12.35 -13.63
N ALA A 181 11.67 -13.60 -14.08
CA ALA A 181 12.16 -14.69 -13.22
C ALA A 181 13.58 -14.44 -12.66
N ARG A 182 14.39 -13.60 -13.33
CA ARG A 182 15.76 -13.25 -12.92
C ARG A 182 15.82 -12.03 -12.02
N ALA A 183 14.71 -11.31 -11.84
CA ALA A 183 14.60 -10.27 -10.83
C ALA A 183 14.40 -10.84 -9.41
N LEU A 184 13.99 -12.11 -9.29
CA LEU A 184 13.75 -12.83 -8.03
C LEU A 184 14.92 -13.75 -7.64
N GLY A 185 14.92 -14.23 -6.40
CA GLY A 185 15.89 -15.22 -5.90
C GLY A 185 17.30 -14.66 -5.65
N TRP A 186 17.45 -13.34 -5.60
CA TRP A 186 18.69 -12.71 -5.18
C TRP A 186 18.88 -12.88 -3.67
N THR A 187 20.15 -12.91 -3.25
CA THR A 187 20.53 -12.91 -1.83
C THR A 187 21.32 -11.64 -1.53
N ARG A 188 21.35 -11.23 -0.26
CA ARG A 188 22.15 -10.06 0.17
C ARG A 188 23.63 -10.20 -0.23
N ALA A 189 24.19 -11.40 -0.08
CA ALA A 189 25.57 -11.68 -0.45
C ALA A 189 25.82 -11.52 -1.95
N ARG A 190 24.91 -12.01 -2.80
CA ARG A 190 25.02 -11.84 -4.26
C ARG A 190 24.91 -10.38 -4.68
N VAL A 191 23.98 -9.62 -4.08
CA VAL A 191 23.85 -8.19 -4.38
C VAL A 191 25.13 -7.44 -3.97
N ARG A 192 25.70 -7.73 -2.79
CA ARG A 192 26.93 -7.09 -2.29
C ARG A 192 28.20 -7.49 -3.04
N ALA A 193 28.21 -8.64 -3.71
CA ALA A 193 29.33 -9.05 -4.56
C ALA A 193 29.43 -8.23 -5.85
N GLU A 194 28.34 -7.59 -6.27
CA GLU A 194 28.26 -6.86 -7.54
C GLU A 194 28.55 -5.36 -7.35
N THR A 195 29.70 -4.90 -7.82
CA THR A 195 30.13 -3.49 -7.68
C THR A 195 29.12 -2.49 -8.24
N LYS A 196 28.42 -2.83 -9.34
CA LYS A 196 27.38 -1.97 -9.91
C LYS A 196 26.21 -1.80 -8.93
N LEU A 197 25.76 -2.89 -8.30
CA LEU A 197 24.64 -2.87 -7.37
C LEU A 197 25.01 -2.16 -6.07
N CYS A 198 26.26 -2.29 -5.60
CA CYS A 198 26.75 -1.49 -4.47
C CYS A 198 26.69 0.02 -4.73
N ARG A 199 26.98 0.48 -5.97
CA ARG A 199 26.79 1.88 -6.34
C ARG A 199 25.32 2.30 -6.37
N GLU A 200 24.43 1.42 -6.83
CA GLU A 200 22.98 1.67 -6.80
C GLU A 200 22.46 1.78 -5.36
N ILE A 201 22.94 0.94 -4.44
CA ILE A 201 22.62 1.02 -3.01
C ILE A 201 23.04 2.38 -2.44
N ALA A 202 24.27 2.83 -2.70
CA ALA A 202 24.75 4.13 -2.23
C ALA A 202 23.91 5.29 -2.81
N GLY A 203 23.56 5.22 -4.10
CA GLY A 203 22.70 6.21 -4.74
C GLY A 203 21.28 6.24 -4.16
N LEU A 204 20.72 5.08 -3.82
CA LEU A 204 19.42 4.96 -3.14
C LEU A 204 19.49 5.50 -1.71
N ALA A 205 20.55 5.23 -0.96
CA ALA A 205 20.76 5.76 0.37
C ALA A 205 20.72 7.31 0.37
N ALA A 206 21.43 7.93 -0.57
CA ALA A 206 21.40 9.39 -0.75
C ALA A 206 19.99 9.91 -1.10
N ARG A 207 19.24 9.21 -1.96
CA ARG A 207 17.85 9.57 -2.30
C ARG A 207 16.90 9.44 -1.12
N ILE A 208 17.03 8.38 -0.32
CA ILE A 208 16.20 8.15 0.87
C ILE A 208 16.42 9.28 1.89
N LEU A 209 17.68 9.66 2.14
CA LEU A 209 17.97 10.80 3.01
C LEU A 209 17.35 12.09 2.46
N ALA A 210 17.51 12.37 1.16
CA ALA A 210 16.92 13.56 0.56
C ALA A 210 15.38 13.57 0.66
N LEU A 211 14.73 12.41 0.56
CA LEU A 211 13.28 12.29 0.78
C LEU A 211 12.90 12.58 2.23
N ALA A 212 13.64 12.03 3.19
CA ALA A 212 13.42 12.26 4.62
C ALA A 212 13.64 13.73 5.00
N SER A 213 14.65 14.39 4.43
CA SER A 213 14.98 15.81 4.71
C SER A 213 14.03 16.82 4.07
N ARG A 214 13.26 16.43 3.03
CA ARG A 214 12.27 17.31 2.39
C ARG A 214 11.02 17.52 3.24
N GLU A 215 10.78 16.62 4.19
CA GLU A 215 9.67 16.77 5.08
C GLU A 215 9.95 17.85 6.13
N PRO A 216 8.94 18.65 6.52
CA PRO A 216 9.10 19.60 7.60
C PRO A 216 9.77 18.91 8.78
N ALA A 217 10.71 19.59 9.44
CA ALA A 217 11.44 19.10 10.60
C ALA A 217 10.46 18.86 11.77
N THR A 218 9.68 17.79 11.67
CA THR A 218 8.93 17.21 12.75
C THR A 218 9.90 16.26 13.44
N SER A 219 10.03 16.38 14.75
CA SER A 219 10.88 15.52 15.57
C SER A 219 10.38 14.06 15.63
N ASP A 220 9.25 13.75 14.99
CA ASP A 220 8.57 12.45 15.03
C ASP A 220 8.33 11.91 13.62
N ALA A 221 9.43 11.57 12.93
CA ALA A 221 9.41 10.87 11.65
C ALA A 221 9.72 9.38 11.85
N ARG A 222 8.91 8.51 11.24
CA ARG A 222 9.13 7.05 11.20
C ARG A 222 9.35 6.59 9.77
N LEU A 223 10.28 5.67 9.58
CA LEU A 223 10.62 5.10 8.28
C LEU A 223 10.22 3.63 8.21
N PHE A 224 9.56 3.24 7.12
CA PHE A 224 9.18 1.85 6.85
C PHE A 224 9.85 1.39 5.56
N ALA A 225 10.55 0.27 5.60
CA ALA A 225 11.31 -0.28 4.47
C ALA A 225 10.96 -1.74 4.21
N PRO A 226 11.11 -2.25 2.98
CA PRO A 226 10.91 -3.67 2.69
C PRO A 226 11.91 -4.55 3.43
N SER A 227 11.50 -5.73 3.88
CA SER A 227 12.42 -6.73 4.39
C SER A 227 13.11 -7.52 3.27
N GLY A 228 12.74 -7.36 2.00
CA GLY A 228 13.35 -8.09 0.89
C GLY A 228 13.04 -9.59 0.86
N ILE A 229 11.99 -10.05 1.57
CA ILE A 229 11.49 -11.41 1.45
C ILE A 229 11.04 -11.66 -0.01
N GLY A 230 11.32 -12.85 -0.54
CA GLY A 230 11.17 -13.19 -1.96
C GLY A 230 12.42 -12.94 -2.80
N GLY A 231 13.39 -12.19 -2.27
CA GLY A 231 14.67 -11.94 -2.94
C GLY A 231 14.52 -11.17 -4.25
N HIS A 232 13.52 -10.31 -4.36
CA HIS A 232 13.41 -9.39 -5.49
C HIS A 232 14.56 -8.36 -5.41
N LEU A 233 15.29 -8.17 -6.51
CA LEU A 233 16.46 -7.29 -6.55
C LEU A 233 16.14 -5.88 -6.04
N ASP A 234 15.10 -5.24 -6.55
CA ASP A 234 14.68 -3.89 -6.10
C ASP A 234 14.37 -3.81 -4.59
N HIS A 235 13.66 -4.79 -4.02
CA HIS A 235 13.38 -4.82 -2.59
C HIS A 235 14.67 -4.94 -1.77
N LEU A 236 15.60 -5.78 -2.22
CA LEU A 236 16.91 -5.93 -1.58
C LEU A 236 17.75 -4.66 -1.68
N LEU A 237 17.71 -3.94 -2.81
CA LEU A 237 18.44 -2.67 -2.96
C LEU A 237 17.93 -1.62 -1.95
N VAL A 238 16.61 -1.49 -1.80
CA VAL A 238 16.03 -0.57 -0.79
C VAL A 238 16.36 -1.02 0.62
N ARG A 239 16.19 -2.33 0.93
CA ARG A 239 16.56 -2.89 2.24
C ARG A 239 18.02 -2.61 2.60
N LEU A 240 18.92 -2.86 1.66
CA LEU A 240 20.36 -2.70 1.87
C LEU A 240 20.77 -1.23 1.99
N ALA A 241 20.12 -0.33 1.24
CA ALA A 241 20.35 1.11 1.38
C ALA A 241 19.93 1.62 2.77
N VAL A 242 18.76 1.21 3.27
CA VAL A 242 18.33 1.52 4.63
C VAL A 242 19.26 0.89 5.67
N GLY A 243 19.73 -0.34 5.42
CA GLY A 243 20.70 -1.00 6.27
C GLY A 243 22.03 -0.25 6.39
N ASP A 244 22.56 0.26 5.27
CA ASP A 244 23.80 1.08 5.28
C ASP A 244 23.58 2.39 6.03
N LEU A 245 22.45 3.06 5.81
CA LEU A 245 22.10 4.29 6.54
C LEU A 245 21.97 4.07 8.06
N LEU A 246 21.45 2.92 8.49
CA LEU A 246 21.39 2.55 9.90
C LEU A 246 22.80 2.29 10.48
N ALA A 247 23.65 1.58 9.72
CA ALA A 247 25.01 1.28 10.14
C ALA A 247 25.88 2.54 10.28
N ASP A 248 25.67 3.51 9.39
CA ASP A 248 26.39 4.79 9.39
C ASP A 248 25.78 5.82 10.36
N GLY A 249 24.70 5.48 11.08
CA GLY A 249 24.02 6.35 12.04
C GLY A 249 23.20 7.49 11.41
N ALA A 250 23.02 7.47 10.09
CA ALA A 250 22.22 8.47 9.36
C ALA A 250 20.71 8.26 9.55
N LEU A 251 20.28 7.06 9.93
CA LEU A 251 18.93 6.75 10.39
C LEU A 251 18.97 6.17 11.80
N ALA A 252 17.97 6.51 12.61
CA ALA A 252 17.79 5.94 13.93
C ALA A 252 17.06 4.57 13.84
N PRO A 253 17.58 3.50 14.46
CA PRO A 253 16.91 2.20 14.45
C PRO A 253 15.57 2.22 15.20
N GLU A 254 15.39 3.09 16.20
CA GLU A 254 14.16 3.20 16.99
C GLU A 254 12.95 3.69 16.18
N THR A 255 13.20 4.51 15.15
CA THR A 255 12.16 5.06 14.28
C THR A 255 12.09 4.36 12.93
N THR A 256 12.94 3.37 12.69
CA THR A 256 12.96 2.57 11.47
C THR A 256 12.27 1.23 11.71
N GLN A 257 11.49 0.76 10.74
CA GLN A 257 10.88 -0.57 10.75
C GLN A 257 10.99 -1.20 9.37
N PHE A 258 11.12 -2.53 9.36
CA PHE A 258 11.03 -3.29 8.11
C PHE A 258 9.69 -4.00 8.04
N TYR A 259 9.00 -4.01 6.90
CA TYR A 259 7.75 -4.75 6.74
C TYR A 259 8.00 -6.08 6.03
N GLU A 260 7.21 -7.09 6.38
CA GLU A 260 7.19 -8.37 5.68
C GLU A 260 6.63 -8.18 4.26
N ASP A 261 7.41 -8.54 3.24
CA ASP A 261 7.06 -8.32 1.84
C ASP A 261 5.98 -9.31 1.39
N LEU A 262 4.79 -8.79 1.04
CA LEU A 262 3.69 -9.56 0.48
C LEU A 262 3.56 -9.28 -1.02
N PRO A 263 3.19 -10.28 -1.85
CA PRO A 263 2.71 -11.63 -1.49
C PRO A 263 3.84 -12.65 -1.24
N TYR A 264 5.11 -12.26 -1.30
CA TYR A 264 6.24 -13.20 -1.28
C TYR A 264 6.28 -14.06 -0.02
N ALA A 265 6.12 -13.45 1.16
CA ALA A 265 6.08 -14.20 2.42
C ALA A 265 4.87 -15.16 2.48
N ALA A 266 3.70 -14.72 2.02
CA ALA A 266 2.49 -15.54 1.96
C ALA A 266 2.61 -16.73 1.00
N ALA A 267 3.44 -16.60 -0.04
CA ALA A 267 3.79 -17.68 -0.97
C ALA A 267 4.94 -18.57 -0.46
N ASN A 268 5.39 -18.38 0.80
CA ASN A 268 6.52 -19.08 1.40
C ASN A 268 7.81 -18.94 0.57
N MET A 269 7.99 -17.83 -0.14
CA MET A 269 9.22 -17.60 -0.89
C MET A 269 10.38 -17.33 0.08
N PRO A 270 11.60 -17.83 -0.22
CA PRO A 270 12.75 -17.59 0.63
C PRO A 270 13.10 -16.11 0.65
N GLY A 271 13.76 -15.69 1.72
CA GLY A 271 14.14 -14.30 1.93
C GLY A 271 15.30 -14.18 2.90
N PRO A 272 15.90 -12.98 3.01
CA PRO A 272 16.82 -12.69 4.09
C PRO A 272 16.10 -12.76 5.44
N ASP A 273 16.83 -13.16 6.49
CA ASP A 273 16.36 -13.10 7.87
C ASP A 273 15.96 -11.67 8.30
N ALA A 274 15.37 -11.55 9.48
CA ALA A 274 15.18 -10.25 10.12
C ALA A 274 16.50 -9.45 10.13
N PRO A 275 16.49 -8.14 9.86
CA PRO A 275 17.67 -7.30 10.00
C PRO A 275 18.30 -7.45 11.39
N ALA A 276 19.63 -7.41 11.48
CA ALA A 276 20.32 -7.54 12.76
C ALA A 276 19.86 -6.44 13.72
N GLY A 277 19.53 -6.82 14.96
CA GLY A 277 18.96 -5.90 15.96
C GLY A 277 17.46 -5.64 15.80
N PHE A 278 16.77 -6.29 14.87
CA PHE A 278 15.32 -6.19 14.69
C PHE A 278 14.63 -7.54 14.95
N ALA A 279 13.48 -7.50 15.62
CA ALA A 279 12.65 -8.66 15.93
C ALA A 279 11.27 -8.53 15.27
N PRO A 280 10.65 -9.66 14.88
CA PRO A 280 9.29 -9.64 14.35
C PRO A 280 8.29 -9.13 15.40
N ALA A 281 7.36 -8.31 14.96
CA ALA A 281 6.25 -7.78 15.74
C ALA A 281 4.98 -7.81 14.87
N LEU A 282 3.88 -8.28 15.45
CA LEU A 282 2.59 -8.29 14.78
C LEU A 282 1.85 -6.98 15.00
N ARG A 283 1.17 -6.51 13.97
CA ARG A 283 0.22 -5.40 13.99
C ARG A 283 -1.16 -5.97 13.77
N ALA A 284 -1.94 -6.08 14.85
CA ALA A 284 -3.31 -6.58 14.78
C ALA A 284 -4.17 -5.69 13.87
N LEU A 285 -5.01 -6.33 13.08
CA LEU A 285 -5.93 -5.70 12.14
C LEU A 285 -7.36 -6.02 12.57
N GLY A 286 -8.12 -4.99 12.95
CA GLY A 286 -9.56 -5.12 13.10
C GLY A 286 -10.25 -5.38 11.76
N PRO A 287 -11.47 -5.94 11.74
CA PRO A 287 -12.20 -6.22 10.51
C PRO A 287 -12.30 -5.04 9.53
N PRO A 288 -12.55 -3.78 9.97
CA PRO A 288 -12.59 -2.64 9.05
C PRO A 288 -11.24 -2.35 8.37
N ALA A 289 -10.13 -2.53 9.08
CA ALA A 289 -8.79 -2.30 8.55
C ALA A 289 -8.43 -3.37 7.50
N LEU A 290 -8.77 -4.63 7.77
CA LEU A 290 -8.61 -5.71 6.79
C LEU A 290 -9.50 -5.48 5.56
N ALA A 291 -10.76 -5.09 5.75
CA ALA A 291 -11.67 -4.78 4.64
C ALA A 291 -11.14 -3.63 3.77
N ALA A 292 -10.65 -2.55 4.39
CA ALA A 292 -10.03 -1.43 3.68
C ALA A 292 -8.78 -1.86 2.90
N LYS A 293 -7.90 -2.68 3.50
CA LYS A 293 -6.76 -3.29 2.80
C LYS A 293 -7.21 -4.03 1.55
N LEU A 294 -8.16 -4.97 1.69
CA LEU A 294 -8.64 -5.77 0.56
C LEU A 294 -9.34 -4.93 -0.51
N SER A 295 -10.04 -3.87 -0.13
CA SER A 295 -10.63 -2.91 -1.06
C SER A 295 -9.54 -2.18 -1.87
N ALA A 296 -8.51 -1.66 -1.19
CA ALA A 296 -7.39 -1.01 -1.86
C ALA A 296 -6.62 -1.96 -2.79
N LEU A 297 -6.41 -3.22 -2.39
CA LEU A 297 -5.72 -4.20 -3.24
C LEU A 297 -6.49 -4.51 -4.54
N ARG A 298 -7.83 -4.43 -4.53
CA ARG A 298 -8.66 -4.64 -5.74
C ARG A 298 -8.55 -3.51 -6.76
N VAL A 299 -8.05 -2.35 -6.34
CA VAL A 299 -7.82 -1.20 -7.23
C VAL A 299 -6.63 -1.46 -8.15
N PHE A 300 -5.58 -2.13 -7.68
CA PHE A 300 -4.34 -2.41 -8.43
C PHE A 300 -4.52 -3.48 -9.53
N ARG A 301 -5.39 -3.26 -10.52
CA ARG A 301 -5.66 -4.19 -11.62
C ARG A 301 -4.51 -4.32 -12.60
N THR A 302 -3.65 -3.30 -12.67
CA THR A 302 -2.40 -3.37 -13.46
C THR A 302 -1.39 -4.36 -12.87
N ARG A 303 -1.47 -4.63 -11.55
CA ARG A 303 -0.46 -5.42 -10.81
C ARG A 303 -0.97 -6.72 -10.21
N LEU A 304 -2.19 -6.69 -9.67
CA LEU A 304 -2.72 -7.74 -8.82
C LEU A 304 -3.87 -8.51 -9.47
N ARG A 305 -4.02 -9.74 -8.97
CA ARG A 305 -5.08 -10.68 -9.32
C ARG A 305 -5.79 -11.18 -8.08
N GLY A 306 -7.04 -11.60 -8.25
CA GLY A 306 -7.86 -12.19 -7.20
C GLY A 306 -7.12 -13.25 -6.36
N PRO A 307 -6.40 -14.22 -6.96
CA PRO A 307 -5.64 -15.21 -6.20
C PRO A 307 -4.53 -14.62 -5.31
N GLN A 308 -3.80 -13.59 -5.77
CA GLN A 308 -2.77 -12.93 -4.97
C GLN A 308 -3.38 -12.17 -3.79
N ILE A 309 -4.50 -11.47 -4.01
CA ILE A 309 -5.23 -10.77 -2.95
C ILE A 309 -5.75 -11.77 -1.92
N ALA A 310 -6.34 -12.88 -2.38
CA ALA A 310 -6.84 -13.95 -1.51
C ALA A 310 -5.70 -14.62 -0.71
N LEU A 311 -4.53 -14.77 -1.32
CA LEU A 311 -3.34 -15.28 -0.64
C LEU A 311 -2.91 -14.36 0.50
N CYS A 312 -2.85 -13.05 0.26
CA CYS A 312 -2.52 -12.06 1.30
C CYS A 312 -3.57 -12.02 2.42
N ALA A 313 -4.85 -12.16 2.08
CA ALA A 313 -5.94 -12.22 3.05
C ALA A 313 -5.81 -13.43 3.99
N ARG A 314 -5.56 -14.63 3.43
CA ARG A 314 -5.34 -15.84 4.22
C ARG A 314 -4.09 -15.74 5.09
N HIS A 315 -3.01 -15.19 4.54
CA HIS A 315 -1.77 -14.98 5.29
C HIS A 315 -1.98 -14.07 6.50
N ALA A 316 -2.73 -12.98 6.36
CA ALA A 316 -3.01 -12.08 7.47
C ALA A 316 -3.70 -12.80 8.64
N VAL A 317 -4.61 -13.73 8.37
CA VAL A 317 -5.25 -14.56 9.40
C VAL A 317 -4.26 -15.58 9.98
N LEU A 318 -3.51 -16.26 9.11
CA LEU A 318 -2.55 -17.28 9.52
C LEU A 318 -1.47 -16.75 10.47
N VAL A 319 -0.94 -15.55 10.22
CA VAL A 319 0.09 -14.96 11.09
C VAL A 319 -0.46 -14.47 12.43
N ALA A 320 -1.75 -14.16 12.52
CA ALA A 320 -2.40 -13.73 13.76
C ALA A 320 -2.85 -14.92 14.63
N GLY A 321 -3.11 -16.07 14.03
CA GLY A 321 -3.69 -17.23 14.70
C GLY A 321 -5.10 -16.94 15.20
N GLU A 322 -5.38 -17.26 16.46
CA GLU A 322 -6.70 -17.03 17.09
C GLU A 322 -7.03 -15.53 17.28
N ASN A 323 -6.05 -14.64 17.10
CA ASN A 323 -6.19 -13.19 17.35
C ASN A 323 -6.74 -12.41 16.14
N GLY A 324 -7.38 -13.08 15.18
CA GLY A 324 -8.00 -12.44 14.01
C GLY A 324 -7.07 -12.31 12.82
N ALA A 325 -6.67 -11.09 12.46
CA ALA A 325 -5.78 -10.82 11.34
C ALA A 325 -4.64 -9.88 11.76
N ALA A 326 -3.46 -10.01 11.15
CA ALA A 326 -2.31 -9.18 11.45
C ALA A 326 -1.39 -8.97 10.24
N GLU A 327 -0.58 -7.91 10.32
CA GLU A 327 0.59 -7.70 9.46
C GLU A 327 1.86 -7.82 10.29
N ARG A 328 2.92 -8.39 9.70
CA ARG A 328 4.21 -8.51 10.36
C ARG A 328 5.13 -7.37 9.95
N VAL A 329 5.75 -6.76 10.96
CA VAL A 329 6.87 -5.84 10.80
C VAL A 329 8.04 -6.35 11.65
N PHE A 330 9.23 -5.81 11.42
CA PHE A 330 10.42 -6.03 12.22
C PHE A 330 10.79 -4.69 12.85
N ARG A 331 10.90 -4.66 14.17
CA ARG A 331 11.21 -3.45 14.96
C ARG A 331 12.51 -3.63 15.72
N HIS A 332 13.22 -2.53 15.94
CA HIS A 332 14.45 -2.55 16.72
C HIS A 332 14.18 -3.09 18.14
N CYS A 333 14.99 -4.05 18.57
CA CYS A 333 14.84 -4.72 19.87
C CYS A 333 15.40 -3.91 21.05
N GLY A 334 16.02 -2.75 20.77
CA GLY A 334 16.90 -2.06 21.71
C GLY A 334 18.19 -2.84 21.96
N THR A 335 19.28 -2.13 22.27
CA THR A 335 20.43 -2.78 22.92
C THR A 335 20.01 -3.12 24.35
N GLY A 336 20.15 -4.39 24.76
CA GLY A 336 19.56 -4.91 25.99
C GLY A 336 19.77 -4.02 27.22
N ARG A 337 18.67 -3.42 27.70
CA ARG A 337 18.40 -2.95 29.09
C ARG A 337 16.96 -2.42 29.30
N HIS A 338 16.15 -2.24 28.24
CA HIS A 338 14.76 -1.75 28.34
C HIS A 338 13.68 -2.64 27.70
N ALA A 339 14.01 -3.87 27.31
CA ALA A 339 13.03 -4.80 26.72
C ALA A 339 12.00 -5.36 27.73
N ALA A 340 12.13 -5.09 29.04
CA ALA A 340 11.26 -5.66 30.07
C ALA A 340 10.08 -4.76 30.51
N THR A 341 10.00 -3.50 30.05
CA THR A 341 9.05 -2.53 30.62
C THR A 341 7.96 -2.04 29.67
N MET A 342 8.05 -2.27 28.35
CA MET A 342 7.01 -1.78 27.42
C MET A 342 5.85 -2.76 27.17
N ASP A 343 5.96 -4.03 27.57
CA ASP A 343 4.92 -5.03 27.31
C ASP A 343 3.81 -5.10 28.38
N ARG A 344 3.88 -4.28 29.44
CA ARG A 344 2.87 -4.25 30.50
C ARG A 344 1.74 -3.23 30.30
N HIS A 345 1.90 -2.25 29.41
CA HIS A 345 0.87 -1.23 29.17
C HIS A 345 -0.09 -1.56 28.03
N ALA A 346 0.14 -2.63 27.26
CA ALA A 346 -0.80 -3.11 26.24
C ALA A 346 -1.81 -4.16 26.77
N ALA A 347 -1.61 -4.70 27.97
CA ALA A 347 -2.39 -5.82 28.51
C ALA A 347 -3.35 -5.44 29.67
N LEU A 348 -3.36 -4.20 30.17
CA LEU A 348 -4.19 -3.76 31.29
C LEU A 348 -4.95 -2.48 30.93
N GLY A 349 -5.93 -2.62 30.06
CA GLY A 349 -6.86 -1.57 29.65
C GLY A 349 -8.30 -2.05 29.62
N SER A 350 -8.69 -2.88 30.58
CA SER A 350 -10.09 -3.22 30.87
C SER A 350 -10.08 -4.00 32.18
N MET A 351 -10.34 -3.30 33.30
CA MET A 351 -10.98 -3.82 34.52
C MET A 351 -10.93 -2.73 35.59
N ALA A 352 -12.05 -2.06 35.80
CA ALA A 352 -12.49 -1.48 37.08
C ALA A 352 -13.93 -0.95 36.88
N PRO A 353 -14.76 -0.99 37.93
CA PRO A 353 -16.15 -1.45 37.86
C PRO A 353 -17.16 -0.46 37.27
#